data_AF-A0A8X8VYP4-F1
#
_entry.id   AF-A0A8X8VYP4-F1
#
_cell.length_a   1.000
_cell.length_b   1.000
_cell.length_c   1.000
_cell.angle_alpha   90.00
_cell.angle_beta   90.00
_cell.angle_gamma   90.00
#
_symmetry.space_group_name_H-M   'P 1'
#
loop_
_entity.id
_entity.type
_entity.pdbx_description
1 polymer ?
#
loop_
_entity_poly.entity_id
_entity_poly.type
_entity_poly.pdbx_seq_one_letter_code
_entity_poly.pdbx_strand_id
1 'polypeptide(L)'
;MLVSAVVPSYITGYAVVIATTALFFLTCGFFLKSSQIPIYWKWLHYISAIKYPFEALLINEFKGTRCYHGFGEELQPGPLGEIRISELHNVTREINCTTRENELMLIGEDVLFTMDIDHIESIWTDIGILLAWGVLYRLFFYVVLRFYSKNERK
;
A
#
# COMPACT_ATOMS: atom_id res chain seq x y z
N MET A 1 9.52 14.41 -12.76
CA MET A 1 9.51 15.89 -12.92
C MET A 1 10.37 16.58 -11.86
N LEU A 2 10.12 16.38 -10.57
CA LEU A 2 10.91 17.00 -9.50
C LEU A 2 12.41 16.63 -9.54
N VAL A 3 12.73 15.33 -9.59
CA VAL A 3 14.13 14.86 -9.60
C VAL A 3 14.92 15.40 -10.80
N SER A 4 14.28 15.47 -11.98
CA SER A 4 14.88 16.02 -13.20
C SER A 4 15.20 17.51 -13.12
N ALA A 5 14.50 18.28 -12.27
CA ALA A 5 14.77 19.71 -12.08
C ALA A 5 15.90 19.97 -11.08
N VAL A 6 16.28 18.97 -10.28
CA VAL A 6 17.34 19.08 -9.27
C VAL A 6 18.67 18.52 -9.80
N VAL A 7 18.61 17.46 -10.62
CA VAL A 7 19.79 16.74 -11.07
C VAL A 7 20.27 17.27 -12.42
N PRO A 8 21.58 17.56 -12.59
CA PRO A 8 22.12 18.14 -13.83
C PRO A 8 22.13 17.16 -15.03
N SER A 9 21.97 15.87 -14.79
CA SER A 9 21.92 14.82 -15.83
C SER A 9 20.66 13.97 -15.72
N TYR A 10 20.00 13.74 -16.87
CA TYR A 10 18.78 12.93 -16.95
C TYR A 10 19.00 11.46 -16.60
N ILE A 11 20.19 10.92 -16.87
CA ILE A 11 20.56 9.52 -16.59
C ILE A 11 20.56 9.27 -15.07
N THR A 12 21.22 10.16 -14.33
CA THR A 12 21.26 10.10 -12.86
C THR A 12 19.88 10.32 -12.26
N GLY A 13 19.10 11.26 -12.82
CA GLY A 13 17.72 11.49 -12.38
C GLY A 13 16.83 10.26 -12.54
N TYR A 14 16.94 9.54 -13.65
CA TYR A 14 16.19 8.31 -13.90
C TYR A 14 16.57 7.19 -12.92
N ALA A 15 17.87 6.98 -12.69
CA ALA A 15 18.35 5.95 -11.75
C ALA A 15 17.81 6.18 -10.33
N VAL A 16 17.83 7.42 -9.84
CA VAL A 16 17.29 7.79 -8.53
C VAL A 16 15.78 7.52 -8.44
N VAL A 17 15.03 7.86 -9.49
CA VAL A 17 13.58 7.62 -9.52
C VAL A 17 13.25 6.12 -9.48
N ILE A 18 13.95 5.29 -10.26
CA ILE A 18 13.74 3.83 -10.22
C ILE A 18 14.05 3.28 -8.83
N ALA A 19 15.22 3.59 -8.29
CA ALA A 19 15.64 3.07 -6.99
C ALA A 19 14.65 3.45 -5.89
N THR A 20 14.19 4.70 -5.89
CA THR A 20 13.19 5.19 -4.92
C THR A 20 11.84 4.51 -5.13
N THR A 21 11.39 4.36 -6.37
CA THR A 21 10.12 3.66 -6.69
C THR A 21 10.15 2.21 -6.24
N ALA A 22 11.25 1.50 -6.50
CA ALA A 22 11.42 0.10 -6.08
C ALA A 22 11.36 -0.04 -4.55
N LEU A 23 12.00 0.88 -3.83
CA LEU A 23 11.98 0.91 -2.36
C LEU A 23 10.60 1.23 -1.79
N PHE A 24 9.85 2.13 -2.44
CA PHE A 24 8.44 2.39 -2.10
C PHE A 24 7.51 1.22 -2.40
N PHE A 25 7.77 0.45 -3.46
CA PHE A 25 7.01 -0.75 -3.80
C PHE A 25 7.30 -1.91 -2.83
N LEU A 26 8.54 -2.04 -2.36
CA LEU A 26 8.91 -3.03 -1.35
C LEU A 26 8.21 -2.78 0.00
N THR A 27 8.05 -1.50 0.36
CA THR A 27 7.51 -1.09 1.65
C THR A 27 6.03 -0.74 1.63
N CYS A 28 5.30 -0.88 0.51
CA CYS A 28 3.90 -0.44 0.42
C CYS A 28 2.88 -1.36 1.12
N GLY A 29 3.29 -2.51 1.66
CA GLY A 29 2.39 -3.50 2.27
C GLY A 29 2.16 -4.76 1.42
N PHE A 30 2.58 -4.76 0.14
CA PHE A 30 2.44 -5.93 -0.74
C PHE A 30 3.45 -7.04 -0.45
N PHE A 31 4.75 -6.73 -0.34
CA PHE A 31 5.81 -7.72 -0.07
C PHE A 31 6.12 -7.90 1.41
N LEU A 32 5.94 -6.86 2.21
CA LEU A 32 6.25 -6.82 3.63
C LEU A 32 5.07 -6.21 4.38
N LYS A 33 4.55 -6.93 5.37
CA LYS A 33 3.48 -6.45 6.23
C LYS A 33 3.97 -5.29 7.10
N SER A 34 3.09 -4.34 7.41
CA SER A 34 3.43 -3.17 8.24
C SER A 34 3.94 -3.56 9.63
N SER A 35 3.46 -4.68 10.20
CA SER A 35 3.95 -5.23 11.47
C SER A 35 5.36 -5.84 11.42
N GLN A 36 5.81 -6.29 10.25
CA GLN A 36 7.13 -6.93 10.07
C GLN A 36 8.24 -5.90 9.80
N ILE A 37 7.88 -4.65 9.51
CA ILE A 37 8.86 -3.58 9.25
C ILE A 37 9.42 -3.07 10.60
N PRO A 38 10.76 -3.01 10.76
CA PRO A 38 11.37 -2.44 11.97
C PRO A 38 10.88 -1.00 12.22
N ILE A 39 10.67 -0.63 13.49
CA ILE A 39 10.14 0.70 13.88
C ILE A 39 10.90 1.85 13.19
N TYR A 40 12.24 1.77 13.12
CA TYR A 40 13.07 2.81 12.51
C TYR A 40 12.87 2.97 10.98
N TRP A 41 12.30 1.98 10.30
CA TRP A 41 12.02 1.98 8.87
C TRP A 41 10.52 2.15 8.57
N LYS A 42 9.66 2.08 9.59
CA LYS A 42 8.20 2.13 9.42
C LYS A 42 7.71 3.47 8.86
N TRP A 43 8.42 4.57 9.10
CA TRP A 43 8.08 5.87 8.50
C TRP A 43 8.13 5.84 6.97
N LEU A 44 8.98 5.00 6.38
CA LEU A 44 9.13 4.87 4.93
C LEU A 44 7.88 4.27 4.29
N HIS A 45 7.24 3.32 4.98
CA HIS A 45 5.95 2.76 4.59
C HIS A 45 4.87 3.85 4.51
N TYR A 46 4.78 4.74 5.51
CA TYR A 46 3.81 5.85 5.50
C TYR A 46 4.15 6.98 4.51
N ILE A 47 5.44 7.19 4.18
CA ILE A 47 5.84 8.16 3.15
C ILE A 47 5.59 7.63 1.73
N SER A 48 5.54 6.31 1.53
CA SER A 48 5.33 5.70 0.23
C SER A 48 3.98 6.13 -0.36
N ALA A 49 4.02 6.87 -1.47
CA ALA A 49 2.81 7.23 -2.20
C ALA A 49 2.11 6.00 -2.83
N ILE A 50 2.78 4.86 -2.91
CA ILE A 50 2.24 3.60 -3.46
C ILE A 50 1.41 2.83 -2.41
N LYS A 51 1.62 3.08 -1.11
CA LYS A 51 0.82 2.49 0.00
C LYS A 51 -0.68 2.77 -0.20
N TYR A 52 -1.03 4.05 -0.26
CA TYR A 52 -2.42 4.53 -0.29
C TYR A 52 -3.28 3.97 -1.44
N PRO A 53 -2.84 3.98 -2.72
CA PRO A 53 -3.64 3.40 -3.79
C PRO A 53 -3.73 1.88 -3.67
N PHE A 54 -2.72 1.21 -3.11
CA PHE A 54 -2.74 -0.23 -2.89
C PHE A 54 -3.78 -0.62 -1.83
N GLU A 55 -3.77 0.05 -0.67
CA GLU A 55 -4.76 -0.15 0.39
C GLU A 55 -6.18 0.19 -0.11
N ALA A 56 -6.34 1.30 -0.82
CA ALA A 56 -7.63 1.69 -1.40
C ALA A 56 -8.20 0.62 -2.34
N LEU A 57 -7.36 -0.01 -3.17
CA LEU A 57 -7.77 -1.10 -4.06
C LEU A 57 -8.17 -2.35 -3.28
N LEU A 58 -7.39 -2.73 -2.26
CA LEU A 58 -7.70 -3.87 -1.41
C LEU A 58 -9.02 -3.66 -0.65
N ILE A 59 -9.20 -2.50 -0.03
CA ILE A 59 -10.45 -2.16 0.66
C ILE A 59 -11.61 -2.14 -0.34
N ASN A 60 -11.42 -1.64 -1.56
CA ASN A 60 -12.49 -1.64 -2.56
C ASN A 60 -12.95 -3.06 -2.95
N GLU A 61 -12.03 -4.01 -3.07
CA GLU A 61 -12.36 -5.38 -3.49
C GLU A 61 -12.81 -6.28 -2.34
N PHE A 62 -12.11 -6.21 -1.21
CA PHE A 62 -12.26 -7.18 -0.12
C PHE A 62 -13.10 -6.69 1.04
N LYS A 63 -13.53 -5.42 1.06
CA LYS A 63 -14.44 -4.93 2.10
C LYS A 63 -15.78 -5.64 2.03
N GLY A 64 -16.22 -6.18 3.17
CA GLY A 64 -17.50 -6.84 3.32
C GLY A 64 -17.40 -8.37 3.45
N THR A 65 -18.56 -9.02 3.36
CA THR A 65 -18.73 -10.42 3.77
C THR A 65 -18.67 -11.41 2.61
N ARG A 66 -17.95 -11.08 1.53
CA ARG A 66 -17.78 -12.02 0.42
C ARG A 66 -16.89 -13.18 0.85
N CYS A 67 -17.31 -14.39 0.52
CA CYS A 67 -16.64 -15.62 0.91
C CYS A 67 -15.89 -16.24 -0.25
N TYR A 68 -14.63 -16.56 0.00
CA TYR A 68 -13.72 -17.20 -0.92
C TYR A 68 -13.48 -18.62 -0.43
N HIS A 69 -13.56 -19.58 -1.35
CA HIS A 69 -13.37 -21.01 -1.10
C HIS A 69 -12.18 -21.47 -1.92
N GLY A 70 -11.35 -22.32 -1.33
CA GLY A 70 -10.16 -22.85 -1.97
C GLY A 70 -9.42 -23.82 -1.07
N PHE A 71 -8.41 -24.47 -1.60
CA PHE A 71 -7.58 -25.34 -0.76
C PHE A 71 -6.67 -24.49 0.13
N GLY A 72 -6.33 -25.01 1.31
CA GLY A 72 -5.52 -24.28 2.29
C GLY A 72 -4.18 -23.81 1.70
N GLU A 73 -3.58 -24.55 0.77
CA GLU A 73 -2.33 -24.17 0.11
C GLU A 73 -2.47 -23.01 -0.88
N GLU A 74 -3.65 -22.84 -1.49
CA GLU A 74 -3.93 -21.77 -2.47
C GLU A 74 -4.29 -20.45 -1.79
N LEU A 75 -4.93 -20.54 -0.61
CA LEU A 75 -5.40 -19.37 0.15
C LEU A 75 -4.39 -18.85 1.18
N GLN A 76 -3.27 -19.55 1.37
CA GLN A 76 -2.18 -19.09 2.23
C GLN A 76 -1.40 -17.95 1.58
N PRO A 77 -1.07 -16.87 2.31
CA PRO A 77 -0.43 -15.69 1.73
C PRO A 77 1.08 -15.87 1.43
N GLY A 78 1.51 -17.10 1.13
CA GLY A 78 2.89 -17.42 0.78
C GLY A 78 3.91 -16.93 1.82
N PRO A 79 5.01 -16.24 1.43
CA PRO A 79 6.05 -15.79 2.36
C PRO A 79 5.59 -14.71 3.35
N LEU A 80 4.37 -14.17 3.19
CA LEU A 80 3.82 -13.14 4.07
C LEU A 80 3.34 -13.71 5.42
N GLY A 81 3.39 -15.02 5.63
CA GLY A 81 3.13 -15.68 6.91
C GLY A 81 1.73 -16.27 7.01
N GLU A 82 1.19 -16.34 8.23
CA GLU A 82 -0.10 -17.01 8.47
C GLU A 82 -1.30 -16.07 8.29
N ILE A 83 -2.45 -16.68 8.03
CA ILE A 83 -3.76 -16.02 7.91
C ILE A 83 -4.25 -15.62 9.30
N ARG A 84 -4.70 -14.37 9.45
CA ARG A 84 -5.35 -13.89 10.67
C ARG A 84 -6.85 -13.78 10.43
N ILE A 85 -7.62 -14.39 11.31
CA ILE A 85 -9.08 -14.39 11.26
C ILE A 85 -9.59 -13.09 11.91
N SER A 86 -10.44 -12.35 11.19
CA SER A 86 -11.06 -11.11 11.67
C SER A 86 -12.22 -11.39 12.63
N GLU A 87 -12.61 -10.40 13.45
CA GLU A 87 -13.77 -10.53 14.35
C GLU A 87 -15.08 -10.79 13.58
N LEU A 88 -15.18 -10.27 12.36
CA LEU A 88 -16.33 -10.44 11.48
C LEU A 88 -16.51 -11.90 11.03
N HIS A 89 -15.44 -12.70 11.02
CA HIS A 89 -15.48 -14.09 10.61
C HIS A 89 -16.31 -14.97 11.56
N ASN A 90 -16.24 -14.72 12.86
CA ASN A 90 -17.02 -15.49 13.83
C ASN A 90 -18.52 -15.15 13.77
N VAL A 91 -18.87 -13.91 13.41
CA VAL A 91 -20.27 -13.47 13.24
C VAL A 91 -20.85 -13.98 11.92
N THR A 92 -20.05 -13.98 10.85
CA THR A 92 -20.52 -14.33 9.50
C THR A 92 -20.61 -15.84 9.26
N ARG A 93 -19.92 -16.65 10.08
CA ARG A 93 -20.05 -18.13 10.08
C ARG A 93 -21.50 -18.60 10.28
N GLU A 94 -22.36 -17.75 10.85
CA GLU A 94 -23.76 -18.08 11.11
C GLU A 94 -24.70 -17.85 9.91
N ILE A 95 -24.29 -17.18 8.82
CA ILE A 95 -25.29 -16.63 7.88
C ILE A 95 -25.30 -17.20 6.46
N ASN A 96 -24.22 -17.52 5.72
CA ASN A 96 -24.41 -18.00 4.32
C ASN A 96 -23.21 -18.65 3.59
N CYS A 97 -22.10 -18.94 4.25
CA CYS A 97 -20.92 -19.48 3.58
C CYS A 97 -20.66 -20.91 4.05
N THR A 98 -21.15 -21.86 3.26
CA THR A 98 -21.07 -23.29 3.56
C THR A 98 -19.69 -23.82 3.23
N THR A 99 -18.98 -24.32 4.25
CA THR A 99 -17.70 -25.01 4.07
C THR A 99 -17.93 -26.37 3.41
N ARG A 100 -17.18 -26.69 2.36
CA ARG A 100 -17.15 -28.04 1.75
C ARG A 100 -16.01 -28.84 2.41
N GLU A 101 -16.13 -30.17 2.48
CA GLU A 101 -15.07 -31.02 3.04
C GLU A 101 -13.73 -30.74 2.34
N ASN A 102 -12.70 -30.41 3.15
CA ASN A 102 -11.31 -30.08 2.76
C ASN A 102 -11.04 -28.70 2.11
N GLU A 103 -12.02 -27.81 2.01
CA GLU A 103 -11.80 -26.43 1.53
C GLU A 103 -11.70 -25.44 2.71
N LEU A 104 -10.68 -24.57 2.70
CA LEU A 104 -10.59 -23.45 3.61
C LEU A 104 -11.54 -22.34 3.12
N MET A 105 -12.31 -21.78 4.05
CA MET A 105 -13.13 -20.61 3.81
C MET A 105 -12.40 -19.36 4.32
N LEU A 106 -12.36 -18.33 3.49
CA LEU A 106 -11.76 -17.04 3.84
C LEU A 106 -12.72 -15.90 3.48
N ILE A 107 -12.90 -14.93 4.37
CA ILE A 107 -13.72 -13.74 4.09
C ILE A 107 -12.79 -12.63 3.61
N GLY A 108 -13.28 -11.74 2.73
CA GLY A 108 -12.49 -10.60 2.26
C GLY A 108 -11.93 -9.76 3.42
N GLU A 109 -12.71 -9.56 4.48
CA GLU A 109 -12.28 -8.89 5.71
C GLU A 109 -11.06 -9.58 6.39
N ASP A 110 -10.94 -10.91 6.29
CA ASP A 110 -9.78 -11.65 6.81
C ASP A 110 -8.53 -11.39 5.97
N VAL A 111 -8.67 -11.14 4.67
CA VAL A 111 -7.55 -10.72 3.80
C VAL A 111 -7.00 -9.38 4.27
N LEU A 112 -7.89 -8.40 4.46
CA LEU A 112 -7.52 -7.04 4.89
C LEU A 112 -6.80 -7.08 6.25
N PHE A 113 -7.37 -7.82 7.20
CA PHE A 113 -6.77 -7.98 8.53
C PHE A 113 -5.43 -8.71 8.49
N THR A 114 -5.30 -9.73 7.63
CA THR A 114 -4.03 -10.44 7.43
C THR A 114 -2.93 -9.54 6.86
N MET A 115 -3.28 -8.52 6.08
CA MET A 115 -2.34 -7.53 5.51
C MET A 115 -2.03 -6.35 6.44
N ASP A 116 -2.48 -6.37 7.70
CA ASP A 116 -2.38 -5.27 8.67
C ASP A 116 -3.06 -3.96 8.18
N ILE A 117 -4.16 -4.07 7.44
CA ILE A 117 -5.00 -2.93 7.05
C ILE A 117 -6.12 -2.79 8.08
N ASP A 118 -6.10 -1.70 8.85
CA ASP A 118 -7.07 -1.47 9.92
C ASP A 118 -8.47 -1.17 9.35
N HIS A 119 -9.51 -1.75 9.96
CA HIS A 119 -10.93 -1.58 9.54
C HIS A 119 -11.44 -0.13 9.56
N ILE A 120 -10.71 0.77 10.22
CA ILE A 120 -11.05 2.18 10.39
C ILE A 120 -10.60 3.00 9.17
N GLU A 121 -9.69 2.48 8.35
CA GLU A 121 -9.23 3.18 7.16
C GLU A 121 -10.32 3.21 6.07
N SER A 122 -10.63 4.41 5.60
CA SER A 122 -11.60 4.65 4.55
C SER A 122 -10.86 4.92 3.25
N ILE A 123 -11.33 4.31 2.16
CA ILE A 123 -10.84 4.55 0.79
C ILE A 123 -10.68 6.05 0.50
N TRP A 124 -11.60 6.88 1.01
CA TRP A 124 -11.59 8.34 0.85
C TRP A 124 -10.40 9.03 1.52
N THR A 125 -9.93 8.52 2.66
CA THR A 125 -8.74 9.03 3.35
C THR A 125 -7.51 8.79 2.48
N ASP A 126 -7.36 7.59 1.92
CA ASP A 126 -6.25 7.24 1.04
C ASP A 126 -6.23 8.08 -0.24
N ILE A 127 -7.41 8.26 -0.85
CA ILE A 127 -7.57 9.14 -2.01
C ILE A 127 -7.20 10.59 -1.65
N GLY A 128 -7.64 11.07 -0.48
CA GLY A 128 -7.30 12.40 0.01
C GLY A 128 -5.79 12.59 0.19
N ILE A 129 -5.11 11.62 0.78
CA ILE A 129 -3.65 11.64 0.97
C ILE A 129 -2.92 11.57 -0.38
N LEU A 130 -3.40 10.76 -1.32
CA LEU A 130 -2.82 10.66 -2.66
C LEU A 130 -2.93 12.00 -3.42
N LEU A 131 -4.08 12.66 -3.32
CA LEU A 131 -4.27 14.00 -3.90
C LEU A 131 -3.34 15.03 -3.23
N ALA A 132 -3.22 14.99 -1.90
CA ALA A 132 -2.30 15.85 -1.15
C ALA A 132 -0.84 15.64 -1.59
N TRP A 133 -0.40 14.40 -1.76
CA TRP A 133 0.92 14.08 -2.31
C TRP A 133 1.14 14.66 -3.71
N GLY A 134 0.14 14.56 -4.58
CA GLY A 134 0.19 15.15 -5.93
C GLY A 134 0.38 16.67 -5.91
N VAL A 135 -0.35 17.37 -5.03
CA VAL A 135 -0.20 18.82 -4.83
C VAL A 135 1.16 19.16 -4.24
N LEU A 136 1.59 18.42 -3.22
CA LEU A 136 2.88 18.61 -2.54
C LEU A 136 4.06 18.48 -3.51
N TYR A 137 4.07 17.46 -4.37
CA TYR A 137 5.12 17.31 -5.38
C TYR A 137 5.15 18.46 -6.39
N ARG A 138 3.99 19.02 -6.75
CA ARG A 138 3.91 20.21 -7.61
C ARG A 138 4.42 21.47 -6.92
N LEU A 139 4.11 21.65 -5.65
CA LEU A 139 4.61 22.77 -4.86
C LEU A 139 6.13 22.71 -4.72
N PHE A 140 6.68 21.55 -4.36
CA PHE A 140 8.15 21.38 -4.30
C PHE A 140 8.81 21.62 -5.65
N PHE A 141 8.24 21.12 -6.74
CA PHE A 141 8.75 21.38 -8.09
C PHE A 141 8.79 22.89 -8.40
N TYR A 142 7.73 23.62 -8.09
CA TYR A 142 7.69 25.07 -8.27
C TYR A 142 8.74 25.81 -7.42
N VAL A 143 8.93 25.39 -6.17
CA VAL A 143 9.96 25.94 -5.27
C VAL A 143 11.36 25.69 -5.84
N VAL A 144 11.65 24.47 -6.29
CA VAL A 144 12.93 24.11 -6.90
C VAL A 144 13.19 24.99 -8.12
N LEU A 145 12.22 25.11 -9.05
CA LEU A 145 12.39 25.99 -10.21
C LEU A 145 12.63 27.44 -9.80
N ARG A 146 11.92 27.96 -8.79
CA ARG A 146 12.05 29.35 -8.35
C ARG A 146 13.44 29.68 -7.78
N PHE A 147 14.05 28.76 -7.04
CA PHE A 147 15.36 29.00 -6.42
C PHE A 147 16.52 28.54 -7.30
N TYR A 148 16.39 27.41 -8.00
CA TYR A 148 17.45 26.84 -8.82
C TYR A 148 17.64 27.63 -10.14
N SER A 149 16.57 28.14 -10.76
CA SER A 149 16.66 29.03 -11.94
C SER A 149 17.46 30.32 -11.68
N LYS A 150 17.50 30.77 -10.41
CA LYS A 150 18.23 31.99 -10.05
C LYS A 150 19.74 31.79 -9.98
N ASN A 151 20.21 30.53 -10.01
CA ASN A 151 21.62 30.17 -9.84
C ASN A 151 22.42 30.10 -11.16
N GLU A 152 21.74 30.11 -12.32
CA GLU A 152 22.41 30.13 -13.65
C GLU A 152 22.72 31.54 -14.18
N ARG A 153 22.33 32.61 -13.45
CA ARG A 153 22.75 33.98 -13.80
C ARG A 153 24.03 34.38 -13.06
N LYS A 154 25.14 33.71 -13.35
CA LYS A 154 26.51 34.20 -13.17
C LYS A 154 27.45 33.58 -14.19
#